data_AF-A0A1V8N009-F1
#
_entry.id   AF-A0A1V8N009-F1
#
_cell.length_a   1.000
_cell.length_b   1.000
_cell.length_c   1.000
_cell.angle_alpha   90.00
_cell.angle_beta   90.00
_cell.angle_gamma   90.00
#
_symmetry.space_group_name_H-M   'P 1'
#
loop_
_entity.id
_entity.type
_entity.pdbx_description
1 polymer ?
#
loop_
_entity_poly.entity_id
_entity_poly.type
_entity_poly.pdbx_seq_one_letter_code
_entity_poly.pdbx_strand_id
1 'polypeptide(L)' 'MNENHCPICQQELEWNGQYHCQQCDKEFTKLGFCPECEAELEKLQACGAANYFCNHCNELKSKSRIRFQFKEKPAE' A
#
# COMPACT_ATOMS: atom_id res chain seq x y z
N MET A 1 6.87 -0.75 -17.41
CA MET A 1 6.99 -1.79 -16.38
C MET A 1 6.67 -1.11 -15.06
N ASN A 2 5.69 -1.58 -14.30
CA ASN A 2 5.37 -0.97 -13.01
C ASN A 2 6.23 -1.67 -11.97
N GLU A 3 7.41 -1.13 -11.73
CA GLU A 3 8.41 -1.77 -10.89
C GLU A 3 8.00 -1.68 -9.42
N ASN A 4 7.70 -2.82 -8.80
CA ASN A 4 7.43 -2.90 -7.37
C ASN A 4 8.77 -2.99 -6.66
N HIS A 5 9.42 -1.85 -6.45
CA HIS A 5 10.73 -1.80 -5.79
C HIS A 5 10.61 -1.67 -4.28
N CYS A 6 11.54 -2.33 -3.58
CA CYS A 6 11.70 -2.25 -2.15
C CYS A 6 12.05 -0.81 -1.75
N PRO A 7 11.33 -0.16 -0.81
CA PRO A 7 11.63 1.20 -0.39
C PRO A 7 12.95 1.31 0.40
N ILE A 8 13.54 0.19 0.80
CA ILE A 8 14.77 0.13 1.60
C ILE A 8 16.01 -0.02 0.70
N CYS A 9 16.02 -1.07 -0.13
CA CYS A 9 17.18 -1.40 -0.97
C CYS A 9 16.96 -1.17 -2.47
N GLN A 10 15.76 -0.71 -2.87
CA GLN A 10 15.36 -0.48 -4.26
C GLN A 10 15.32 -1.74 -5.14
N GLN A 11 15.51 -2.94 -4.59
CA GLN A 11 15.39 -4.18 -5.35
C GLN A 11 13.96 -4.58 -5.64
N GLU A 12 13.79 -5.35 -6.72
CA GLU A 12 12.50 -5.86 -7.14
C GLU A 12 11.88 -6.73 -6.03
N LEU A 13 10.62 -6.42 -5.70
CA LEU A 13 9.82 -7.17 -4.75
C LEU A 13 9.17 -8.35 -5.48
N GLU A 14 9.31 -9.54 -4.90
CA GLU A 14 8.65 -10.74 -5.37
C GLU A 14 7.20 -10.77 -4.85
N TRP A 15 6.25 -11.16 -5.70
CA TRP A 15 4.85 -11.33 -5.30
C TRP A 15 4.52 -12.80 -5.08
N ASN A 16 4.41 -13.21 -3.81
CA ASN A 16 4.02 -14.58 -3.40
C ASN A 16 2.65 -14.62 -2.70
N GLY A 17 1.80 -13.62 -2.97
CA GLY A 17 0.60 -13.31 -2.19
C GLY A 17 0.78 -12.06 -1.32
N GLN A 18 2.03 -11.72 -1.00
CA GLN A 18 2.47 -10.45 -0.45
C GLN A 18 3.68 -9.97 -1.25
N TYR A 19 4.10 -8.71 -1.06
CA TYR A 19 5.35 -8.24 -1.62
C TYR A 19 6.50 -8.63 -0.69
N HIS A 20 7.42 -9.46 -1.12
CA HIS A 20 8.56 -9.90 -0.32
C HIS A 20 9.87 -9.44 -0.97
N CYS A 21 10.77 -8.86 -0.17
CA CYS A 21 12.11 -8.50 -0.60
C CYS A 21 13.11 -9.58 -0.17
N GLN A 22 13.61 -10.36 -1.14
CA GLN A 22 14.63 -11.40 -0.91
C GLN A 22 15.95 -10.83 -0.32
N GLN A 23 16.25 -9.55 -0.57
CA GLN A 23 17.53 -8.95 -0.17
C GLN A 23 17.49 -8.36 1.25
N CYS A 24 16.32 -7.86 1.68
CA CYS A 24 16.09 -7.40 3.04
C CYS A 24 15.53 -8.52 3.94
N ASP A 25 15.05 -9.60 3.36
CA ASP A 25 14.25 -10.65 4.00
C ASP A 25 13.04 -10.07 4.75
N LYS A 26 12.33 -9.15 4.07
CA LYS A 26 11.20 -8.42 4.65
C LYS A 26 9.97 -8.49 3.79
N GLU A 27 8.83 -8.51 4.44
CA GLU A 27 7.52 -8.47 3.80
C GLU A 27 6.99 -7.03 3.76
N PHE A 28 6.29 -6.72 2.69
CA PHE A 28 5.73 -5.42 2.39
C PHE A 28 4.27 -5.56 1.98
N THR A 29 3.48 -4.57 2.37
CA THR A 29 2.10 -4.40 1.93
C THR A 29 1.95 -3.07 1.22
N LYS A 30 1.12 -3.06 0.17
CA LYS A 30 0.80 -1.87 -0.59
C LYS A 30 -0.37 -1.13 0.07
N LEU A 31 -0.06 -0.04 0.75
CA LEU A 31 -1.02 0.79 1.47
C LEU A 31 -1.30 2.07 0.69
N GLY A 32 -2.56 2.51 0.71
CA GLY A 32 -2.97 3.79 0.11
C GLY A 32 -2.89 4.91 1.15
N PHE A 33 -2.36 6.06 0.76
CA PHE A 33 -2.25 7.23 1.63
C PHE A 33 -3.09 8.39 1.08
N CYS A 34 -3.69 9.14 1.99
CA CYS A 34 -4.48 10.31 1.69
C CYS A 34 -3.60 11.39 1.05
N PRO A 35 -4.00 11.96 -0.10
CA PRO A 35 -3.21 13.02 -0.75
C PRO A 35 -3.22 14.35 0.01
N GLU A 36 -4.13 14.52 0.98
CA GLU A 36 -4.33 15.78 1.70
C GLU A 36 -3.76 15.77 3.12
N CYS A 37 -4.00 14.70 3.88
CA CYS A 37 -3.53 14.57 5.26
C CYS A 37 -2.42 13.54 5.45
N GLU A 38 -2.01 12.86 4.38
CA GLU A 38 -0.94 11.85 4.38
C GLU A 38 -1.20 10.64 5.31
N ALA A 39 -2.41 10.52 5.85
CA ALA A 39 -2.82 9.39 6.67
C ALA A 39 -3.07 8.13 5.82
N GLU A 40 -2.83 6.97 6.43
CA GLU A 40 -3.16 5.68 5.84
C GLU A 40 -4.68 5.55 5.61
N LEU A 41 -5.04 5.11 4.41
CA LEU A 41 -6.43 4.93 3.99
C LEU A 41 -6.86 3.50 4.24
N GLU A 42 -8.08 3.36 4.75
CA GLU A 42 -8.72 2.07 4.90
C GLU A 42 -9.25 1.59 3.55
N LYS A 43 -8.81 0.41 3.13
CA LYS A 43 -9.29 -0.24 1.91
C LYS A 43 -10.57 -1.01 2.22
N LEU A 44 -11.72 -0.44 1.84
CA LEU A 44 -13.03 -1.06 1.98
C LEU A 44 -13.38 -1.85 0.72
N GLN A 45 -13.54 -3.17 0.85
CA GLN A 45 -14.04 -4.00 -0.25
C GLN A 45 -15.53 -4.29 -0.05
N ALA A 46 -16.36 -3.83 -0.98
CA ALA A 46 -17.81 -4.04 -0.96
C ALA A 46 -18.31 -4.40 -2.36
N CYS A 47 -19.11 -5.47 -2.47
CA CYS A 47 -19.76 -5.91 -3.71
C CYS A 47 -18.81 -5.98 -4.93
N GLY A 48 -17.57 -6.43 -4.73
CA GLY A 48 -16.57 -6.56 -5.80
C GLY A 48 -15.79 -5.28 -6.14
N ALA A 49 -16.15 -4.14 -5.57
CA ALA A 49 -15.41 -2.89 -5.72
C ALA A 49 -14.50 -2.64 -4.50
N ALA A 50 -13.34 -2.02 -4.73
CA ALA A 50 -12.45 -1.54 -3.68
C ALA A 50 -12.54 -0.01 -3.59
N ASN A 51 -12.97 0.47 -2.43
CA ASN A 51 -13.01 1.88 -2.05
C ASN A 51 -11.88 2.18 -1.06
N TYR A 52 -11.47 3.44 -0.99
CA TYR A 52 -10.45 3.90 -0.04
C TYR A 52 -11.07 4.99 0.83
N PHE A 53 -11.15 4.77 2.12
CA PHE A 53 -11.73 5.71 3.07
C PHE A 53 -10.64 6.33 3.93
N CYS A 54 -10.64 7.64 4.06
CA CYS A 54 -9.75 8.36 4.95
C CYS A 54 -10.45 8.52 6.30
N ASN A 55 -9.97 7.82 7.33
CA ASN A 55 -10.52 7.97 8.70
C ASN A 55 -10.23 9.34 9.31
N HIS A 56 -9.18 10.04 8.86
CA HIS A 56 -8.83 11.38 9.36
C HIS A 56 -9.71 12.48 8.77
N CYS A 57 -9.95 12.45 7.45
CA CYS A 57 -10.83 13.40 6.78
C CYS A 57 -12.30 12.96 6.80
N ASN A 58 -12.55 11.71 7.23
CA ASN A 58 -13.85 11.05 7.27
C ASN A 58 -14.58 11.06 5.92
N GLU A 59 -13.87 10.74 4.84
CA GLU A 59 -14.37 10.78 3.48
C GLU A 59 -13.75 9.71 2.56
N LEU A 60 -14.43 9.42 1.45
CA LEU A 60 -13.95 8.49 0.43
C LEU A 60 -12.96 9.20 -0.52
N LYS A 61 -11.78 8.62 -0.70
CA LYS A 61 -10.76 9.09 -1.64
C LYS A 61 -10.74 8.24 -2.91
N SER A 62 -10.67 8.91 -4.07
CA SER A 62 -10.61 8.24 -5.35
C SER A 62 -9.27 7.51 -5.56
N LYS A 63 -9.30 6.27 -6.05
CA LYS A 63 -8.11 5.45 -6.34
C LYS A 63 -7.06 6.16 -7.22
N SER A 64 -7.49 7.08 -8.09
CA SER A 64 -6.59 7.83 -8.98
C SER A 64 -5.80 8.95 -8.28
N ARG A 65 -6.26 9.42 -7.11
CA ARG A 65 -5.62 10.51 -6.35
C ARG A 65 -4.80 10.03 -5.18
N ILE A 66 -5.05 8.83 -4.68
CA ILE A 66 -4.34 8.26 -3.54
C ILE A 66 -2.93 7.86 -3.93
N ARG A 67 -1.99 8.02 -2.99
CA ARG A 67 -0.60 7.60 -3.18
C ARG A 67 -0.41 6.21 -2.61
N PHE A 68 0.00 5.27 -3.42
CA PHE A 68 0.35 3.94 -2.94
C PHE A 68 1.81 3.90 -2.51
N GLN A 69 2.08 3.36 -1.33
CA GLN A 69 3.43 3.10 -0.87
C GLN A 69 3.53 1.68 -0.32
N PHE A 70 4.74 1.11 -0.41
CA PHE A 70 5.06 -0.15 0.23
C PHE A 70 5.48 0.12 1.66
N LYS A 71 4.76 -0.50 2.61
CA LYS A 71 5.05 -0.44 4.03
C LYS A 71 5.50 -1.82 4.49
N GLU A 72 6.56 -1.86 5.28
CA GLU A 72 7.04 -3.07 5.94
C GLU A 72 5.91 -3.64 6.80
N LYS A 73 5.61 -4.93 6.60
CA LYS A 73 4.71 -5.68 7.46
C LYS A 73 5.54 -6.16 8.66
N PRO A 74 5.15 -5.80 9.90
CA PRO A 74 5.85 -6.33 11.07
C PRO A 74 5.70 -7.86 11.09
N ALA A 75 6.81 -8.55 11.36
CA ALA A 75 6.77 -9.97 11.66
C ALA A 75 6.06 -10.16 13.00
N GLU A 76 4.92 -10.85 12.98
CA GLU A 76 4.13 -11.19 14.17
C GLU A 76 4.68 -12.44 14.86
#